data_AF-A0A2T3E891-F1
#
_entry.id   AF-A0A2T3E891-F1
#
_cell.length_a   1.000
_cell.length_b   1.000
_cell.length_c   1.000
_cell.angle_alpha   90.00
_cell.angle_beta   90.00
_cell.angle_gamma   90.00
#
_symmetry.space_group_name_H-M   'P 1'
#
loop_
_entity.id
_entity.type
_entity.pdbx_description
1 polymer ?
#
loop_
_entity_poly.entity_id
_entity_poly.type
_entity_poly.pdbx_seq_one_letter_code
_entity_poly.pdbx_strand_id
1 'polypeptide(L)' 'MAAITVRNLPDETHRALKHRAEQHGRSTEAEIREILEEAVRPKDRLKIGSELAAFGQQFGGLDLELERERAPTEPASFE' A
#
# COMPACT_ATOMS: atom_id res chain seq x y z
N MET A 1 -0.48 -16.30 -1.67
CA MET A 1 0.74 -15.73 -1.04
C MET A 1 1.73 -15.45 -2.14
N ALA A 2 2.27 -14.24 -2.21
CA ALA A 2 3.37 -13.95 -3.13
C ALA A 2 4.69 -14.41 -2.49
N ALA A 3 5.57 -15.03 -3.27
CA ALA A 3 6.88 -15.47 -2.83
C ALA A 3 7.96 -14.80 -3.71
N ILE A 4 9.05 -14.38 -3.08
CA ILE A 4 10.21 -13.77 -3.74
C ILE A 4 11.44 -14.61 -3.40
N THR A 5 12.26 -14.91 -4.38
CA THR A 5 13.55 -15.59 -4.19
C THR A 5 14.67 -14.67 -4.66
N VAL A 6 15.56 -14.30 -3.75
CA VAL A 6 16.77 -13.51 -4.06
C VAL A 6 17.93 -14.48 -4.24
N ARG A 7 18.49 -14.55 -5.46
CA ARG A 7 19.63 -15.42 -5.78
C ARG A 7 20.94 -14.66 -5.57
N ASN A 8 22.00 -15.38 -5.21
CA ASN A 8 23.36 -14.84 -5.05
C ASN A 8 23.45 -13.66 -4.08
N LEU A 9 22.67 -13.68 -2.99
CA LEU A 9 22.78 -12.69 -1.93
C LEU A 9 24.16 -12.83 -1.26
N PRO A 10 24.97 -11.77 -1.14
CA PRO A 10 26.23 -11.85 -0.42
C PRO A 10 26.05 -12.36 1.00
N ASP A 11 26.94 -13.24 1.45
CA ASP A 11 26.86 -13.85 2.78
C ASP A 11 26.88 -12.81 3.90
N GLU A 12 27.62 -11.72 3.72
CA GLU A 12 27.66 -10.58 4.64
C GLU A 12 26.29 -9.93 4.79
N THR A 13 25.54 -9.76 3.69
CA THR A 13 24.19 -9.20 3.69
C THR A 13 23.23 -10.14 4.40
N HIS A 14 23.31 -11.44 4.14
CA HIS A 14 22.47 -12.42 4.82
C HIS A 14 22.71 -12.43 6.34
N ARG A 15 23.97 -12.35 6.77
CA ARG A 15 24.33 -12.25 8.20
C ARG A 15 23.84 -10.96 8.83
N ALA A 16 24.00 -9.82 8.14
CA ALA A 16 23.51 -8.53 8.61
C ALA A 16 21.98 -8.52 8.78
N LEU A 17 21.24 -9.08 7.81
CA LEU A 17 19.79 -9.24 7.90
C LEU A 17 19.37 -10.12 9.08
N LYS A 18 20.07 -11.24 9.29
CA LYS A 18 19.80 -12.12 10.43
C LYS A 18 20.03 -11.40 11.76
N HIS A 19 21.16 -10.70 11.89
CA HIS A 19 21.47 -9.94 13.11
C HIS A 19 20.45 -8.84 13.38
N ARG A 20 20.04 -8.09 12.35
CA ARG A 20 19.00 -7.07 12.46
C ARG A 20 17.65 -7.66 12.88
N ALA A 21 17.28 -8.81 12.34
CA ALA A 21 16.06 -9.51 12.73
C ALA A 21 16.08 -9.94 14.20
N GLU A 22 17.22 -10.46 14.68
CA GLU A 22 17.43 -10.80 16.11
C GLU A 22 17.28 -9.56 17.01
N GLN A 23 17.85 -8.41 16.61
CA GLN A 23 17.71 -7.15 17.34
C GLN A 23 16.26 -6.67 17.44
N HIS A 24 15.47 -6.88 16.39
CA HIS A 24 14.05 -6.52 16.36
C HIS A 24 13.12 -7.59 16.95
N GLY A 25 13.65 -8.75 17.37
CA GLY A 25 12.85 -9.86 17.89
C GLY A 25 11.93 -10.51 16.86
N ARG A 26 12.33 -10.51 15.58
CA ARG A 26 11.54 -11.04 14.46
C ARG A 26 12.34 -12.12 13.70
N SER A 27 11.65 -12.92 12.88
CA SER A 27 12.34 -13.81 11.95
C SER A 27 13.03 -13.02 10.83
N THR A 28 14.08 -13.58 10.22
CA THR A 28 14.76 -12.94 9.09
C THR A 28 13.81 -12.64 7.93
N GLU A 29 12.84 -13.52 7.66
CA GLU A 29 11.84 -13.29 6.63
C GLU A 29 10.91 -12.13 6.98
N ALA A 30 10.48 -12.03 8.25
CA ALA A 30 9.64 -10.92 8.70
C ALA A 30 10.39 -9.58 8.62
N GLU A 31 11.69 -9.56 8.94
CA GLU A 31 12.52 -8.36 8.80
C GLU A 31 12.69 -7.95 7.33
N ILE A 32 12.95 -8.91 6.42
CA ILE A 32 13.04 -8.63 4.98
C ILE A 32 11.71 -8.08 4.46
N ARG A 33 10.58 -8.64 4.91
CA ARG A 33 9.25 -8.15 4.53
C ARG A 33 9.02 -6.71 4.98
N GLU A 34 9.37 -6.38 6.22
CA GLU A 34 9.25 -5.01 6.75
C GLU A 34 10.09 -4.03 5.93
N ILE A 35 11.36 -4.37 5.65
CA ILE A 35 12.26 -3.53 4.84
C ILE A 35 11.66 -3.27 3.46
N LEU A 36 11.13 -4.30 2.80
CA LEU A 36 10.50 -4.15 1.49
C LEU A 36 9.24 -3.29 1.57
N GLU A 37 8.40 -3.49 2.58
CA GLU A 37 7.20 -2.67 2.80
C GLU A 37 7.53 -1.20 3.04
N GLU A 38 8.51 -0.90 3.89
CA GLU A 38 8.98 0.46 4.14
C GLU A 38 9.58 1.10 2.88
N ALA A 39 10.37 0.35 2.10
CA ALA A 39 11.01 0.86 0.90
C ALA A 39 10.02 1.20 -0.22
N VAL A 40 8.92 0.45 -0.33
CA VAL A 40 7.94 0.63 -1.43
C VAL A 40 6.72 1.46 -1.02
N ARG A 41 6.52 1.74 0.27
CA ARG A 41 5.44 2.61 0.74
C ARG A 41 5.89 4.07 0.66
N PRO A 42 5.28 4.90 -0.21
CA PRO A 42 5.55 6.34 -0.20
C PRO A 42 5.13 6.92 1.16
N LYS A 43 6.00 7.70 1.79
CA LYS A 43 5.70 8.37 3.08
C LYS A 43 4.43 9.22 3.00
N ASP A 44 4.20 9.82 1.83
CA ASP A 44 3.06 10.70 1.56
C ASP A 44 1.94 10.00 0.78
N ARG A 45 1.89 8.66 0.80
CA ARG A 45 0.82 7.94 0.11
C ARG A 45 -0.52 8.21 0.80
N LEU A 46 -1.33 9.05 0.16
CA LEU A 46 -2.72 9.21 0.53
C LEU A 46 -3.46 7.88 0.36
N LYS A 47 -3.99 7.34 1.46
CA LYS A 47 -4.85 6.16 1.41
C LYS A 47 -6.26 6.60 1.03
N ILE A 48 -6.46 6.96 -0.24
CA ILE A 48 -7.71 7.57 -0.76
C ILE A 48 -8.96 6.84 -0.25
N GLY A 49 -9.00 5.51 -0.31
CA GLY A 49 -10.15 4.75 0.18
C GLY A 49 -10.38 4.88 1.69
N SER A 50 -9.31 4.92 2.50
CA SER A 50 -9.40 5.17 3.94
C SER A 50 -9.85 6.58 4.26
N GLU A 51 -9.35 7.58 3.51
CA GLU A 51 -9.76 8.98 3.66
C GLU A 51 -11.23 9.19 3.29
N LEU A 52 -11.68 8.62 2.16
CA LEU A 52 -13.09 8.65 1.77
C LEU A 52 -13.99 7.95 2.79
N ALA A 53 -13.55 6.81 3.32
CA ALA A 53 -14.28 6.11 4.37
C ALA A 53 -14.35 6.96 5.65
N ALA A 54 -13.24 7.56 6.09
CA ALA A 54 -13.19 8.43 7.26
C ALA A 54 -14.09 9.65 7.10
N PHE A 55 -14.08 10.28 5.91
CA PHE A 55 -15.00 11.35 5.56
C PHE A 55 -16.45 10.91 5.68
N GLY A 56 -16.84 9.79 5.06
CA GLY A 56 -18.22 9.29 5.13
C GLY A 56 -18.68 8.96 6.55
N GLN A 57 -17.78 8.46 7.41
CA GLN A 57 -18.08 8.19 8.82
C GLN A 57 -18.40 9.46 9.62
N GLN A 58 -17.86 10.63 9.26
CA GLN A 58 -18.23 11.91 9.90
C GLN A 58 -19.71 12.26 9.70
N PHE A 59 -20.35 11.69 8.68
CA PHE A 59 -21.77 11.87 8.36
C PHE A 59 -22.64 10.67 8.80
N GLY A 60 -22.10 9.73 9.59
CA GLY A 60 -22.82 8.53 10.03
C GLY A 60 -22.82 7.38 9.02
N GLY A 61 -21.96 7.46 8.00
CA GLY A 61 -21.97 6.57 6.84
C GLY A 61 -22.76 7.18 5.68
N LEU A 62 -22.21 7.06 4.47
CA LEU A 62 -22.86 7.52 3.25
C LEU A 62 -23.37 6.30 2.48
N ASP A 63 -24.68 6.18 2.36
CA ASP A 63 -25.32 5.27 1.40
C ASP A 63 -25.92 6.15 0.30
N LEU A 64 -25.22 6.21 -0.84
CA LEU A 64 -25.58 7.12 -1.93
C LEU A 64 -26.42 6.36 -2.95
N GLU A 65 -27.72 6.62 -2.96
CA GLU A 65 -28.61 6.19 -4.05
C GLU A 65 -28.39 7.07 -5.28
N LEU A 66 -27.33 6.79 -6.03
CA LEU A 66 -27.00 7.50 -7.26
C LEU A 66 -27.54 6.75 -8.48
N GLU A 67 -28.47 7.36 -9.19
CA GLU A 67 -28.81 6.90 -10.53
C GLU A 67 -27.76 7.37 -11.53
N ARG A 68 -27.13 6.42 -12.24
CA ARG A 68 -26.23 6.77 -13.33
C ARG A 68 -27.03 7.38 -14.47
N GLU A 69 -26.73 8.64 -14.79
CA GLU A 69 -27.24 9.29 -15.98
C GLU A 69 -26.84 8.50 -17.23
N ARG A 70 -27.83 8.17 -18.07
CA ARG A 70 -27.65 7.34 -19.26
C ARG A 70 -27.56 8.17 -20.55
N ALA A 71 -27.72 9.49 -20.45
CA ALA A 71 -27.57 10.37 -21.58
C ALA A 71 -26.15 10.25 -22.16
N PRO A 72 -25.98 10.35 -23.49
CA PRO A 72 -24.67 10.46 -24.09
C PRO A 72 -23.91 11.66 -23.52
N THR A 73 -22.60 11.51 -23.28
CA THR A 73 -21.76 12.63 -22.85
C THR A 73 -21.71 13.68 -23.95
N GLU A 74 -21.98 14.94 -23.61
CA GLU A 74 -21.81 16.04 -24.55
C GLU A 74 -20.32 16.26 -24.86
N PRO A 75 -19.95 16.48 -26.13
CA PRO A 75 -18.56 16.73 -26.51
C PRO A 75 -18.07 18.07 -25.95
N ALA A 76 -16.83 18.12 -25.46
CA ALA A 76 -16.22 19.38 -25.04
C ALA A 76 -16.06 20.32 -26.24
N SER A 77 -16.50 21.58 -26.10
CA SER A 77 -16.22 22.66 -27.05
C SER A 77 -14.85 23.27 -26.74
N PHE A 78 -14.00 23.40 -27.75
CA PHE A 78 -12.65 23.97 -27.63
C PHE A 78 -12.51 25.29 -28.41
N GLU A 79 -13.51 26.18 -28.32
CA GLU A 79 -13.36 27.56 -28.86
C GLU A 79 -12.20 28.31 -28.20
#